data_AF-A0A1R0L720-F1
#
_entry.id   AF-A0A1R0L720-F1
#
_cell.length_a   1.000
_cell.length_b   1.000
_cell.length_c   1.000
_cell.angle_alpha   90.00
_cell.angle_beta   90.00
_cell.angle_gamma   90.00
#
_symmetry.space_group_name_H-M   'P 1'
#
loop_
_entity.id
_entity.type
_entity.pdbx_description
1 polymer ?
#
loop_
_entity_poly.entity_id
_entity_poly.type
_entity_poly.pdbx_seq_one_letter_code
_entity_poly.pdbx_strand_id
1 'polypeptide(L)'
;MTEGTKRAPRQLSELTDVYDFLEEVRLRPGMWVRRSSLQHLDSILTGYRAALGVHGIAEPFDFWNPGSSNRFSEWLWPRLGMRYSSPLGWATEIERAAEQAGRPAMEMFFELLDEFRATDPNAHGQAEPDSSTPTQAK
;
A
#
# COMPACT_ATOMS: atom_id res chain seq x y z
N MET A 1 12.56 8.21 24.88
CA MET A 1 11.40 7.29 24.97
C MET A 1 10.14 8.13 24.89
N THR A 2 9.62 8.35 23.68
CA THR A 2 8.35 9.04 23.46
C THR A 2 7.30 7.97 23.20
N GLU A 3 6.51 7.65 24.22
CA GLU A 3 5.28 6.88 24.05
C GLU A 3 4.34 7.68 23.14
N GLY A 4 4.36 7.34 21.84
CA GLY A 4 3.42 7.90 20.88
C GLY A 4 2.01 7.49 21.30
N THR A 5 1.18 8.47 21.64
CA THR A 5 -0.23 8.28 21.96
C THR A 5 -0.90 7.56 20.79
N LYS A 6 -1.11 6.25 20.90
CA LYS A 6 -1.80 5.48 19.86
C LYS A 6 -3.22 6.02 19.71
N ARG A 7 -3.54 6.56 18.54
CA ARG A 7 -4.88 7.04 18.19
C ARG A 7 -5.91 5.93 18.42
N ALA A 8 -7.13 6.30 18.81
CA ALA A 8 -8.24 5.36 18.84
C ALA A 8 -8.55 4.83 17.42
N PRO A 9 -8.94 3.55 17.27
CA PRO A 9 -9.36 3.00 15.98
C PRO A 9 -10.60 3.71 15.45
N ARG A 10 -10.65 3.95 14.14
CA ARG A 10 -11.85 4.46 13.46
C ARG A 10 -12.82 3.33 13.11
N GLN A 11 -14.08 3.69 12.84
CA GLN A 11 -15.01 2.74 12.24
C GLN A 11 -14.75 2.58 10.74
N LEU A 12 -15.06 1.41 10.18
CA LEU A 12 -14.86 1.13 8.75
C LEU A 12 -15.57 2.14 7.84
N SER A 13 -16.74 2.64 8.25
CA SER A 13 -17.50 3.65 7.51
C SER A 13 -16.85 5.04 7.46
N GLU A 14 -15.83 5.27 8.29
CA GLU A 14 -15.08 6.54 8.36
C GLU A 14 -13.77 6.48 7.55
N LEU A 15 -13.47 5.34 6.91
CA LEU A 15 -12.28 5.15 6.11
C LEU A 15 -12.57 5.59 4.67
N THR A 16 -11.67 6.40 4.13
CA THR A 16 -11.87 7.03 2.82
C THR A 16 -11.17 6.27 1.69
N ASP A 17 -10.08 5.57 2.00
CA ASP A 17 -9.24 4.89 1.04
C ASP A 17 -8.47 3.69 1.66
N VAL A 18 -7.67 3.01 0.84
CA VAL A 18 -6.81 1.90 1.25
C VAL A 18 -5.77 2.29 2.31
N TYR A 19 -5.26 3.53 2.31
CA TYR A 19 -4.27 3.96 3.31
C TYR A 19 -4.91 4.15 4.67
N ASP A 20 -6.12 4.72 4.72
CA ASP A 20 -6.92 4.81 5.92
C ASP A 20 -7.16 3.44 6.55
N PHE A 21 -7.42 2.42 5.73
CA PHE A 21 -7.50 1.03 6.17
C PHE A 21 -6.16 0.50 6.68
N LEU A 22 -5.06 0.75 5.98
CA LEU A 22 -3.72 0.32 6.40
C LEU A 22 -3.29 0.93 7.73
N GLU A 23 -3.70 2.16 8.05
CA GLU A 23 -3.46 2.74 9.39
C GLU A 23 -4.22 1.99 10.50
N GLU A 24 -5.45 1.51 10.24
CA GLU A 24 -6.17 0.67 11.21
C GLU A 24 -5.53 -0.72 11.37
N VAL A 25 -4.98 -1.27 10.28
CA VAL A 25 -4.15 -2.50 10.33
C VAL A 25 -2.90 -2.27 11.16
N ARG A 26 -2.20 -1.14 10.96
CA ARG A 26 -1.00 -0.77 11.72
C ARG A 26 -1.26 -0.67 13.21
N LEU A 27 -2.41 -0.10 13.62
CA LEU A 27 -2.78 0.03 15.02
C LEU A 27 -3.01 -1.33 15.70
N ARG A 28 -3.62 -2.30 15.00
CA ARG A 28 -3.97 -3.62 15.55
C ARG A 28 -3.75 -4.75 14.53
N PRO A 29 -2.49 -5.10 14.17
CA PRO A 29 -2.24 -6.06 13.10
C PRO A 29 -2.89 -7.42 13.34
N GLY A 30 -2.87 -7.92 14.59
CA GLY A 30 -3.46 -9.20 14.95
C GLY A 30 -4.99 -9.27 14.87
N MET A 31 -5.69 -8.12 14.85
CA MET A 31 -7.15 -8.06 14.65
C MET A 31 -7.52 -8.32 13.19
N TRP A 32 -6.74 -7.79 12.26
CA TRP A 32 -7.05 -7.78 10.83
C TRP A 32 -6.33 -8.89 10.08
N VAL A 33 -5.06 -9.12 10.43
CA VAL A 33 -4.15 -10.01 9.71
C VAL A 33 -3.72 -11.13 10.62
N ARG A 34 -4.29 -12.32 10.38
CA ARG A 34 -3.92 -13.54 11.07
C ARG A 34 -2.40 -13.75 11.02
N ARG A 35 -1.78 -13.93 12.20
CA ARG A 35 -0.33 -14.14 12.40
C ARG A 35 0.57 -13.04 11.84
N SER A 36 0.02 -11.85 11.56
CA SER A 36 0.77 -10.74 10.95
C SER A 36 1.47 -11.12 9.64
N SER A 37 0.88 -12.04 8.86
CA SER A 37 1.43 -12.45 7.56
C SER A 37 1.11 -11.41 6.49
N LEU A 38 2.14 -10.95 5.77
CA LEU A 38 1.98 -10.01 4.67
C LEU A 38 1.25 -10.65 3.48
N GLN A 39 1.40 -11.95 3.25
CA GLN A 39 0.64 -12.64 2.21
C GLN A 39 -0.87 -12.60 2.48
N HIS A 40 -1.26 -12.70 3.75
CA HIS A 40 -2.66 -12.55 4.13
C HIS A 40 -3.14 -11.09 3.97
N LEU A 41 -2.30 -10.11 4.29
CA LEU A 41 -2.59 -8.70 4.01
C LEU A 41 -2.75 -8.44 2.51
N ASP A 42 -1.84 -8.94 1.67
CA ASP A 42 -1.91 -8.83 0.20
C ASP A 42 -3.19 -9.45 -0.38
N SER A 43 -3.64 -10.57 0.19
CA SER A 43 -4.92 -11.18 -0.19
C SER A 43 -6.12 -10.28 0.16
N ILE A 44 -6.11 -9.64 1.34
CA ILE A 44 -7.14 -8.66 1.74
C ILE A 44 -7.14 -7.46 0.79
N LEU A 45 -5.96 -6.92 0.47
CA LEU A 45 -5.79 -5.79 -0.44
C LEU A 45 -6.23 -6.12 -1.87
N THR A 46 -5.97 -7.34 -2.34
CA THR A 46 -6.49 -7.83 -3.62
C THR A 46 -8.01 -7.86 -3.63
N GLY A 47 -8.64 -8.36 -2.55
CA GLY A 47 -10.10 -8.35 -2.39
C GLY A 47 -10.69 -6.94 -2.37
N TYR A 48 -10.06 -6.01 -1.65
CA TYR A 48 -10.43 -4.59 -1.62
C TYR A 48 -10.45 -3.99 -3.03
N ARG A 49 -9.37 -4.19 -3.78
CA ARG A 49 -9.27 -3.69 -5.16
C ARG A 49 -10.27 -4.35 -6.11
N ALA A 50 -10.54 -5.64 -5.96
CA ALA A 50 -11.58 -6.30 -6.73
C ALA A 50 -12.97 -5.69 -6.45
N ALA A 51 -13.29 -5.40 -5.20
CA ALA A 51 -14.54 -4.74 -4.82
C ALA A 51 -14.66 -3.34 -5.43
N LEU A 52 -13.60 -2.52 -5.37
CA LEU A 52 -13.57 -1.21 -6.05
C LEU A 52 -13.90 -1.35 -7.55
N GLY A 53 -13.28 -2.32 -8.23
CA GLY A 53 -13.51 -2.58 -9.65
C GLY A 53 -14.94 -3.01 -9.96
N VAL A 54 -15.50 -3.94 -9.18
CA VAL A 54 -16.89 -4.42 -9.35
C VAL A 54 -17.91 -3.29 -9.15
N HIS A 55 -17.63 -2.38 -8.22
CA HIS A 55 -18.52 -1.26 -7.90
C HIS A 55 -18.21 0.02 -8.68
N GLY A 56 -17.23 0.01 -9.59
CA GLY A 56 -16.87 1.17 -10.41
C GLY A 56 -16.31 2.36 -9.62
N ILE A 57 -15.70 2.11 -8.46
CA ILE A 57 -15.11 3.15 -7.62
C ILE A 57 -13.69 3.44 -8.12
N ALA A 58 -13.45 4.70 -8.48
CA ALA A 58 -12.15 5.18 -8.93
C ALA A 58 -11.32 5.66 -7.73
N GLU A 59 -10.51 4.76 -7.17
CA GLU A 59 -9.56 5.05 -6.10
C GLU A 59 -8.13 4.70 -6.58
N PRO A 60 -7.13 5.57 -6.33
CA PRO A 60 -5.73 5.23 -6.55
C PRO A 60 -5.32 4.01 -5.73
N PHE A 61 -4.61 3.06 -6.35
CA PHE A 61 -4.26 1.81 -5.69
C PHE A 61 -2.85 1.34 -6.08
N ASP A 62 -1.90 1.53 -5.17
CA ASP A 62 -0.47 1.34 -5.44
C ASP A 62 0.04 -0.10 -5.23
N PHE A 63 -0.79 -0.99 -4.67
CA PHE A 63 -0.38 -2.36 -4.28
C PHE A 63 -0.71 -3.44 -5.30
N TRP A 64 -1.51 -3.14 -6.32
CA TRP A 64 -1.90 -4.11 -7.35
C TRP A 64 -2.25 -3.43 -8.67
N ASN A 65 -1.86 -4.02 -9.79
CA ASN A 65 -2.31 -3.62 -11.12
C ASN A 65 -2.42 -4.88 -12.00
N PRO A 66 -3.60 -5.19 -12.58
CA PRO A 66 -3.71 -6.37 -13.41
C PRO A 66 -2.90 -6.20 -14.69
N GLY A 67 -1.88 -7.03 -14.87
CA GLY A 67 -1.06 -7.06 -16.09
C GLY A 67 0.21 -6.20 -16.06
N SER A 68 0.55 -5.56 -14.95
CA SER A 68 1.81 -4.81 -14.80
C SER A 68 2.34 -4.81 -13.36
N SER A 69 3.58 -4.37 -13.16
CA SER A 69 4.11 -4.12 -11.82
C SER A 69 3.38 -2.93 -11.19
N ASN A 70 3.00 -3.05 -9.91
CA ASN A 70 2.38 -1.95 -9.17
C ASN A 70 3.44 -0.96 -8.67
N ARG A 71 3.05 0.31 -8.45
CA ARG A 71 3.97 1.41 -8.10
C ARG A 71 4.78 1.11 -6.84
N PHE A 72 4.14 0.54 -5.82
CA PHE A 72 4.83 0.18 -4.58
C PHE A 72 5.94 -0.85 -4.84
N SER A 73 5.65 -1.87 -5.65
CA SER A 73 6.61 -2.92 -6.02
C SER A 73 7.79 -2.36 -6.83
N GLU A 74 7.51 -1.51 -7.83
CA GLU A 74 8.57 -0.87 -8.64
C GLU A 74 9.52 -0.03 -7.79
N TRP A 75 8.98 0.69 -6.80
CA TRP A 75 9.76 1.46 -5.84
C TRP A 75 10.53 0.56 -4.84
N LEU A 76 9.97 -0.60 -4.48
CA LEU A 76 10.49 -1.51 -3.47
C LEU A 76 11.70 -2.33 -3.95
N TRP A 77 11.67 -2.86 -5.18
CA TRP A 77 12.71 -3.75 -5.70
C TRP A 77 14.14 -3.24 -5.53
N PRO A 78 14.50 -2.01 -5.95
CA PRO A 78 15.86 -1.51 -5.76
C PRO A 78 16.25 -1.38 -4.28
N ARG A 79 15.30 -1.15 -3.37
CA ARG A 79 15.55 -1.03 -1.92
C ARG A 79 15.80 -2.37 -1.24
N LEU A 80 15.21 -3.44 -1.75
CA LEU A 80 15.53 -4.81 -1.36
C LEU A 80 16.78 -5.36 -2.09
N GLY A 81 17.50 -4.52 -2.85
CA GLY A 81 18.69 -4.94 -3.61
C GLY A 81 18.36 -5.82 -4.82
N MET A 82 17.11 -5.85 -5.26
CA MET A 82 16.66 -6.68 -6.37
C MET A 82 16.87 -5.95 -7.71
N ARG A 83 17.44 -6.66 -8.70
CA ARG A 83 17.66 -6.11 -10.05
C ARG A 83 16.42 -6.14 -10.95
N TYR A 84 15.48 -7.02 -10.65
CA TYR A 84 14.29 -7.27 -11.45
C TYR A 84 13.08 -7.50 -10.54
N SER A 85 11.88 -7.35 -11.09
CA SER A 85 10.64 -7.64 -10.39
C SER A 85 10.56 -9.10 -9.94
N SER A 86 10.14 -9.33 -8.70
CA SER A 86 9.88 -10.69 -8.21
C SER A 86 8.52 -11.21 -8.68
N PRO A 87 8.44 -12.45 -9.20
CA PRO A 87 7.16 -13.10 -9.48
C PRO A 87 6.39 -13.48 -8.21
N LEU A 88 7.02 -13.45 -7.02
CA LEU A 88 6.40 -13.83 -5.75
C LEU A 88 5.62 -12.69 -5.09
N GLY A 89 5.67 -11.48 -5.66
CA GLY A 89 5.02 -10.29 -5.12
C GLY A 89 5.75 -9.67 -3.93
N TRP A 90 5.36 -8.43 -3.60
CA TRP A 90 6.02 -7.63 -2.57
C TRP A 90 5.92 -8.28 -1.18
N ALA A 91 4.77 -8.90 -0.86
CA ALA A 91 4.53 -9.49 0.45
C ALA A 91 5.53 -10.60 0.78
N THR A 92 5.77 -11.50 -0.18
CA THR A 92 6.72 -12.61 -0.02
C THR A 92 8.15 -12.08 0.12
N GLU A 93 8.56 -11.10 -0.69
CA GLU A 93 9.93 -10.58 -0.63
C GLU A 93 10.20 -9.77 0.64
N ILE A 94 9.22 -9.02 1.16
CA ILE A 94 9.36 -8.35 2.45
C ILE A 94 9.42 -9.37 3.59
N GLU A 95 8.60 -10.42 3.58
CA GLU A 95 8.69 -11.49 4.59
C GLU A 95 10.09 -12.13 4.60
N ARG A 96 10.66 -12.42 3.42
CA ARG A 96 12.03 -12.97 3.30
C ARG A 96 13.10 -12.00 3.79
N ALA A 97 13.00 -10.72 3.43
CA ALA A 97 13.93 -9.69 3.89
C ALA A 97 13.86 -9.50 5.40
N ALA A 98 12.65 -9.52 5.97
CA ALA A 98 12.42 -9.41 7.40
C ALA A 98 12.97 -10.62 8.18
N GLU A 99 12.77 -11.83 7.66
CA GLU A 99 13.35 -13.05 8.23
C GLU A 99 14.89 -12.99 8.25
N GLN A 100 15.51 -12.59 7.15
CA GLN A 100 16.97 -12.42 7.07
C GLN A 100 17.51 -11.36 8.03
N ALA A 101 16.74 -10.29 8.26
CA ALA A 101 17.09 -9.22 9.19
C ALA A 101 16.74 -9.56 10.66
N GLY A 102 16.02 -10.66 10.92
CA GLY A 102 15.51 -11.00 12.25
C GLY A 102 14.47 -10.01 12.78
N ARG A 103 13.68 -9.40 11.89
CA ARG A 103 12.70 -8.35 12.20
C ARG A 103 11.26 -8.82 11.93
N PRO A 104 10.25 -8.26 12.60
CA PRO A 104 8.86 -8.54 12.27
C PRO A 104 8.50 -8.00 10.86
N ALA A 105 7.99 -8.88 9.99
CA ALA A 105 7.66 -8.50 8.60
C ALA A 105 6.64 -7.36 8.50
N MET A 106 5.64 -7.35 9.39
CA MET A 106 4.63 -6.29 9.44
C MET A 106 5.23 -4.92 9.77
N GLU A 107 6.21 -4.87 10.68
CA GLU A 107 6.91 -3.61 11.02
C GLU A 107 7.73 -3.12 9.83
N MET A 108 8.49 -4.02 9.20
CA MET A 108 9.28 -3.69 8.01
C MET A 108 8.40 -3.20 6.85
N PHE A 109 7.23 -3.83 6.62
CA PHE A 109 6.28 -3.36 5.61
C PHE A 109 5.84 -1.93 5.88
N PHE A 110 5.47 -1.60 7.12
CA PHE A 110 4.98 -0.27 7.45
C PHE A 110 6.08 0.81 7.37
N GLU A 111 7.33 0.47 7.69
CA GLU A 111 8.46 1.38 7.47
C GLU A 111 8.68 1.66 5.98
N LEU A 112 8.71 0.61 5.16
CA LEU A 112 8.83 0.73 3.71
C LEU A 112 7.65 1.53 3.12
N LEU A 113 6.44 1.33 3.64
CA LEU A 113 5.27 2.07 3.23
C LEU A 113 5.39 3.57 3.54
N ASP A 114 5.90 3.93 4.72
CA ASP A 114 6.12 5.33 5.10
C ASP A 114 7.18 5.98 4.20
N GLU A 115 8.28 5.27 3.93
CA GLU A 115 9.32 5.74 3.00
C GLU A 115 8.79 5.91 1.57
N PHE A 116 7.93 5.00 1.10
CA PHE A 116 7.30 5.10 -0.21
C PHE A 116 6.47 6.38 -0.32
N ARG A 117 5.61 6.64 0.66
CA ARG A 117 4.76 7.83 0.71
C ARG A 117 5.56 9.12 0.86
N ALA A 118 6.71 9.08 1.53
CA ALA A 118 7.60 10.24 1.63
C ALA A 118 8.37 10.52 0.34
N THR A 119 8.64 9.49 -0.48
CA THR A 119 9.39 9.63 -1.74
C THR A 119 8.49 10.02 -2.91
N ASP A 120 7.21 9.68 -2.85
CA ASP A 120 6.28 9.84 -3.97
C ASP A 120 5.16 10.85 -3.63
N PRO A 121 5.26 12.12 -4.07
CA PRO A 121 4.24 13.13 -3.82
C PRO A 121 2.88 12.80 -4.49
N ASN A 122 2.87 11.86 -5.45
CA ASN A 122 1.67 11.36 -6.12
C ASN A 122 1.15 10.03 -5.52
N ALA A 123 1.71 9.55 -4.39
CA ALA A 123 1.11 8.48 -3.60
C ALA A 123 -0.07 8.97 -2.75
N HIS A 124 -0.31 10.29 -2.72
CA HIS A 124 -1.59 10.87 -2.31
C HIS A 124 -2.31 11.25 -3.60
N GLY A 125 -3.47 10.66 -3.85
CA GLY A 125 -4.28 10.93 -5.03
C GLY A 125 -4.80 12.37 -5.08
N GLN A 126 -3.93 13.34 -5.34
CA GLN A 126 -4.34 14.65 -5.82
C GLN A 126 -4.56 14.51 -7.32
N ALA A 127 -5.84 14.51 -7.71
CA ALA A 127 -6.23 14.78 -9.08
C ALA A 127 -5.68 16.16 -9.46
N GLU A 128 -4.70 16.20 -10.37
CA GLU A 128 -4.30 17.41 -11.07
C GLU A 128 -5.54 18.04 -11.73
N PRO A 129 -5.77 19.36 -11.59
CA PRO A 129 -6.87 20.02 -12.25
C PRO A 129 -6.61 20.02 -13.76
N ASP A 130 -7.56 19.43 -14.47
CA ASP A 130 -7.72 19.37 -15.92
C ASP A 130 -7.35 20.70 -16.59
N SER A 131 -6.12 20.80 -17.12
CA SER A 131 -5.73 21.90 -18.00
C SER A 131 -6.25 21.62 -19.41
N SER A 132 -7.58 21.61 -19.53
CA SER A 132 -8.29 21.68 -20.79
C SER A 132 -8.01 23.03 -21.44
N THR A 133 -7.14 23.04 -22.46
CA THR A 133 -7.00 24.18 -23.38
C THR A 133 -7.88 23.90 -24.60
N PRO A 134 -8.95 24.67 -24.88
CA PRO A 134 -9.69 24.52 -26.11
C PRO A 134 -8.91 25.24 -27.23
N THR A 135 -8.22 24.48 -28.07
CA THR A 135 -7.66 25.03 -29.31
C THR A 135 -8.78 25.27 -30.30
N GLN A 136 -8.96 26.55 -30.64
CA GLN A 136 -9.96 27.09 -31.53
C GLN A 136 -9.89 26.54 -32.96
N ALA A 137 -11.08 26.54 -33.55
CA ALA A 137 -11.43 26.39 -34.95
C ALA A 137 -10.48 27.07 -35.96
N LYS A 138 -10.31 26.41 -37.11
CA LYS A 138 -10.28 27.08 -38.40
C LYS A 138 -10.91 26.21 -39.48
#